data_AF-A0A1V9FZJ0-F1
#
_entry.id   AF-A0A1V9FZJ0-F1
#
_cell.length_a   1.000
_cell.length_b   1.000
_cell.length_c   1.000
_cell.angle_alpha   90.00
_cell.angle_beta   90.00
_cell.angle_gamma   90.00
#
_symmetry.space_group_name_H-M   'P 1'
#
loop_
_entity.id
_entity.type
_entity.pdbx_description
1 polymer ?
#
loop_
_entity_poly.entity_id
_entity_poly.type
_entity_poly.pdbx_seq_one_letter_code
_entity_poly.pdbx_strand_id
1 'polypeptide(L)'
;MKKCLHLILPVTCISLLLTTSCKKDHTEQPPPPVTATFSMKDTLIIESKYATQFPDIYNKYNGKTYTVNSDNLKLYVLEKINDDVVFYFEDLSSGIQKPSFHITIKDTDFSSLLPEYNLADTAHVEVSCYQQFTDTTKAYRTNEKVKSGTLKISYNNKYKTASGAIINLSTPIDFYVPDDPQPNRILPGVLILEGGSTRTVSLKFDSVRSDDL
;
A
#
# COMPACT_ATOMS: atom_id res chain seq x y z
N MET A 1 1.56 -85.28 48.14
CA MET A 1 0.31 -84.52 47.97
C MET A 1 0.49 -83.17 48.65
N LYS A 2 0.57 -82.10 47.85
CA LYS A 2 1.04 -80.76 48.26
C LYS A 2 -0.13 -79.88 48.71
N LYS A 3 0.19 -79.01 49.67
CA LYS A 3 -0.67 -78.22 50.56
C LYS A 3 -1.37 -77.04 49.86
N CYS A 4 -2.57 -76.74 50.32
CA CYS A 4 -3.22 -75.42 50.22
C CYS A 4 -2.46 -74.37 51.03
N LEU A 5 -2.32 -73.16 50.49
CA LEU A 5 -2.31 -71.92 51.28
C LEU A 5 -2.79 -70.75 50.41
N HIS A 6 -3.92 -70.17 50.78
CA HIS A 6 -4.41 -68.89 50.27
C HIS A 6 -3.63 -67.74 50.93
N LEU A 7 -3.28 -66.71 50.17
CA LEU A 7 -3.01 -65.40 50.74
C LEU A 7 -3.48 -64.29 49.80
N ILE A 8 -4.17 -63.33 50.40
CA ILE A 8 -5.01 -62.28 49.84
C ILE A 8 -4.25 -60.94 49.94
N LEU A 9 -4.24 -60.17 48.83
CA LEU A 9 -4.07 -58.70 48.64
C LEU A 9 -2.83 -57.97 49.25
N PRO A 10 -2.34 -56.86 48.62
CA PRO A 10 -3.11 -55.63 48.49
C PRO A 10 -3.00 -54.85 47.16
N VAL A 11 -4.12 -54.20 46.85
CA VAL A 11 -4.30 -53.10 45.89
C VAL A 11 -3.40 -51.94 46.31
N THR A 12 -2.46 -51.55 45.45
CA THR A 12 -1.63 -50.35 45.61
C THR A 12 -2.27 -49.22 44.80
N CYS A 13 -2.89 -48.27 45.50
CA CYS A 13 -3.28 -46.97 44.94
C CYS A 13 -2.03 -46.19 44.52
N ILE A 14 -1.75 -46.12 43.22
CA ILE A 14 -0.78 -45.19 42.66
C ILE A 14 -1.49 -43.86 42.47
N SER A 15 -1.35 -42.98 43.46
CA SER A 15 -1.65 -41.56 43.37
C SER A 15 -0.58 -40.89 42.50
N LEU A 16 -0.72 -40.98 41.17
CA LEU A 16 0.13 -40.23 40.27
C LEU A 16 -0.29 -38.75 40.30
N LEU A 17 0.48 -37.96 41.05
CA LEU A 17 0.44 -36.51 41.04
C LEU A 17 0.66 -36.00 39.61
N LEU A 18 -0.44 -35.57 38.97
CA LEU A 18 -0.42 -34.74 37.78
C LEU A 18 0.25 -33.41 38.14
N THR A 19 1.57 -33.35 38.01
CA THR A 19 2.28 -32.08 37.92
C THR A 19 1.98 -31.51 36.55
N THR A 20 0.89 -30.76 36.46
CA THR A 20 0.65 -29.86 35.34
C THR A 20 1.77 -28.83 35.36
N SER A 21 2.79 -29.07 34.53
CA SER A 21 3.68 -28.01 34.10
C SER A 21 2.79 -26.99 33.39
N CYS A 22 2.38 -25.95 34.12
CA CYS A 22 1.90 -24.71 33.54
C CYS A 22 3.04 -24.20 32.67
N LYS A 23 3.08 -24.64 31.40
CA LYS A 23 3.54 -23.78 30.33
C LYS A 23 2.71 -22.52 30.54
N LYS A 24 3.35 -21.43 30.98
CA LYS A 24 2.78 -20.11 30.80
C LYS A 24 2.43 -20.06 29.32
N ASP A 25 1.14 -20.19 29.02
CA ASP A 25 0.60 -19.77 27.75
C ASP A 25 1.04 -18.32 27.65
N HIS A 26 2.12 -18.10 26.89
CA HIS A 26 2.42 -16.80 26.37
C HIS A 26 1.17 -16.42 25.60
N THR A 27 0.34 -15.60 26.23
CA THR A 27 -0.79 -14.97 25.59
C THR A 27 -0.15 -14.08 24.55
N GLU A 28 0.00 -14.63 23.35
CA GLU A 28 0.56 -13.92 22.23
C GLU A 28 -0.41 -12.78 21.96
N GLN A 29 -0.01 -11.58 22.39
CA GLN A 29 -0.84 -10.41 22.28
C GLN A 29 -1.23 -10.26 20.80
N PRO A 30 -2.54 -10.13 20.49
CA PRO A 30 -2.99 -10.08 19.11
C PRO A 30 -2.31 -8.90 18.41
N PRO A 31 -1.99 -9.05 17.11
CA PRO A 31 -1.34 -7.99 16.37
C PRO A 31 -2.23 -6.73 16.38
N PRO A 32 -1.61 -5.54 16.38
CA PRO A 32 -2.35 -4.30 16.32
C PRO A 32 -3.24 -4.23 15.07
N PRO A 33 -4.38 -3.51 15.13
CA PRO A 33 -5.25 -3.35 13.97
C PRO A 33 -4.51 -2.63 12.84
N VAL A 34 -4.78 -3.05 11.61
CA VAL A 34 -4.25 -2.38 10.41
C VAL A 34 -5.04 -1.09 10.21
N THR A 35 -4.34 0.04 10.13
CA THR A 35 -4.95 1.32 9.79
C THR A 35 -4.11 2.03 8.76
N ALA A 36 -4.75 2.77 7.87
CA ALA A 36 -4.00 3.60 6.95
C ALA A 36 -4.85 4.76 6.41
N THR A 37 -4.17 5.82 5.97
CA THR A 37 -4.78 6.99 5.34
C THR A 37 -4.03 7.34 4.07
N PHE A 38 -4.77 7.67 3.02
CA PHE A 38 -4.26 7.97 1.69
C PHE A 38 -4.80 9.32 1.22
N SER A 39 -3.94 10.10 0.59
CA SER A 39 -4.31 11.31 -0.12
C SER A 39 -3.52 11.39 -1.41
N MET A 40 -4.23 11.65 -2.50
CA MET A 40 -3.65 11.93 -3.80
C MET A 40 -4.23 13.21 -4.35
N LYS A 41 -3.36 14.04 -4.91
CA LYS A 41 -3.70 15.31 -5.50
C LYS A 41 -3.00 15.46 -6.85
N ASP A 42 -3.79 15.71 -7.88
CA ASP A 42 -3.30 16.04 -9.23
C ASP A 42 -3.51 17.53 -9.48
N THR A 43 -2.46 18.24 -9.89
CA THR A 43 -2.54 19.63 -10.34
C THR A 43 -2.18 19.69 -11.81
N LEU A 44 -3.13 20.17 -12.62
CA LEU A 44 -2.98 20.32 -14.05
C LEU A 44 -2.32 21.65 -14.39
N ILE A 45 -1.27 21.58 -15.20
CA ILE A 45 -0.69 22.72 -15.87
C ILE A 45 -0.63 22.37 -17.36
N ILE A 46 -1.14 23.27 -18.18
CA ILE A 46 -1.26 23.11 -19.63
C ILE A 46 -0.27 24.06 -20.28
N GLU A 47 0.46 23.61 -21.31
CA GLU A 47 1.37 24.52 -22.01
C GLU A 47 0.63 25.75 -22.56
N SER A 48 1.26 26.91 -22.44
CA SER A 48 0.68 28.20 -22.88
C SER A 48 0.34 28.22 -24.37
N LYS A 49 1.02 27.43 -25.22
CA LYS A 49 0.70 27.30 -26.65
C LYS A 49 -0.74 26.84 -26.90
N TYR A 50 -1.31 26.07 -25.98
CA TYR A 50 -2.70 25.59 -26.07
C TYR A 50 -3.73 26.67 -25.70
N ALA A 51 -3.32 27.74 -25.02
CA ALA A 51 -4.22 28.86 -24.73
C ALA A 51 -4.72 29.53 -26.02
N THR A 52 -3.92 29.51 -27.10
CA THR A 52 -4.31 30.06 -28.40
C THR A 52 -5.05 29.05 -29.27
N GLN A 53 -4.65 27.77 -29.22
CA GLN A 53 -5.23 26.72 -30.09
C GLN A 53 -6.57 26.20 -29.56
N PHE A 54 -6.72 26.09 -28.23
CA PHE A 54 -7.90 25.55 -27.55
C PHE A 54 -8.21 26.39 -26.28
N PRO A 55 -8.59 27.67 -26.42
CA PRO A 55 -8.77 28.59 -25.30
C PRO A 55 -9.79 28.10 -24.27
N ASP A 56 -10.89 27.50 -24.71
CA ASP A 56 -11.93 26.99 -23.82
C ASP A 56 -11.41 25.85 -22.92
N ILE A 57 -10.66 24.91 -23.51
CA ILE A 57 -10.03 23.79 -22.78
C ILE A 57 -8.97 24.32 -21.82
N TYR A 58 -8.10 25.21 -22.29
CA TYR A 58 -7.05 25.82 -21.47
C TYR A 58 -7.65 26.53 -20.26
N ASN A 59 -8.65 27.39 -20.45
CA ASN A 59 -9.30 28.13 -19.37
C ASN A 59 -10.10 27.22 -18.42
N LYS A 60 -10.66 26.12 -18.92
CA LYS A 60 -11.42 25.16 -18.10
C LYS A 60 -10.52 24.36 -17.16
N TYR A 61 -9.35 23.93 -17.63
CA TYR A 61 -8.54 22.92 -16.94
C TYR A 61 -7.18 23.39 -16.42
N ASN A 62 -6.59 24.44 -16.99
CA ASN A 62 -5.28 24.92 -16.55
C ASN A 62 -5.33 25.42 -15.10
N GLY A 63 -4.42 24.94 -14.26
CA GLY A 63 -4.36 25.21 -12.82
C GLY A 63 -5.38 24.44 -11.98
N LYS A 64 -6.25 23.60 -12.58
CA LYS A 64 -7.21 22.80 -11.81
C LYS A 64 -6.50 21.75 -10.97
N THR A 65 -7.10 21.48 -9.80
CA THR A 65 -6.62 20.50 -8.85
C THR A 65 -7.72 19.49 -8.56
N TYR A 66 -7.36 18.22 -8.58
CA TYR A 66 -8.24 17.09 -8.30
C TYR A 66 -7.67 16.30 -7.13
N THR A 67 -8.53 15.89 -6.19
CA THR A 67 -8.09 15.21 -4.97
C THR A 67 -8.91 13.96 -4.72
N VAL A 68 -8.22 12.88 -4.33
CA VAL A 68 -8.82 11.68 -3.75
C VAL A 68 -8.25 11.50 -2.35
N ASN A 69 -9.11 11.29 -1.38
CA ASN A 69 -8.72 10.93 -0.02
C ASN A 69 -9.42 9.63 0.36
N SER A 70 -8.75 8.80 1.13
CA SER A 70 -9.31 7.56 1.62
C SER A 70 -8.76 7.24 3.00
N ASP A 71 -9.65 6.91 3.92
CA ASP A 71 -9.38 6.52 5.31
C ASP A 71 -9.70 5.05 5.56
N ASN A 72 -10.26 4.35 4.57
CA ASN A 72 -10.76 2.99 4.69
C ASN A 72 -10.09 2.08 3.67
N LEU A 73 -8.88 1.70 4.01
CA LEU A 73 -7.94 1.07 3.12
C LEU A 73 -7.96 -0.44 3.34
N LYS A 74 -8.07 -1.19 2.24
CA LYS A 74 -8.45 -2.61 2.32
C LYS A 74 -7.42 -3.58 1.74
N LEU A 75 -6.44 -3.11 0.97
CA LEU A 75 -5.34 -3.97 0.53
C LEU A 75 -4.00 -3.25 0.63
N TYR A 76 -3.19 -3.72 1.59
CA TYR A 76 -1.77 -3.49 1.65
C TYR A 76 -1.10 -4.83 1.53
N VAL A 77 -0.27 -4.99 0.50
CA VAL A 77 0.54 -6.19 0.38
C VAL A 77 1.98 -5.78 0.54
N LEU A 78 2.65 -6.46 1.45
CA LEU A 78 4.07 -6.31 1.68
C LEU A 78 4.73 -7.66 1.41
N GLU A 79 5.41 -7.74 0.26
CA GLU A 79 5.97 -9.00 -0.24
C GLU A 79 7.45 -8.86 -0.52
N LYS A 80 8.15 -9.99 -0.39
CA LYS A 80 9.49 -10.15 -0.94
C LYS A 80 9.36 -10.83 -2.31
N ILE A 81 9.78 -10.14 -3.35
CA ILE A 81 9.84 -10.69 -4.72
C ILE A 81 11.29 -10.72 -5.13
N ASN A 82 11.87 -11.92 -5.26
CA ASN A 82 13.32 -12.11 -5.39
C ASN A 82 14.07 -11.44 -4.22
N ASP A 83 15.02 -10.55 -4.49
CA ASP A 83 15.78 -9.79 -3.49
C ASP A 83 15.23 -8.36 -3.29
N ASP A 84 13.98 -8.11 -3.71
CA ASP A 84 13.33 -6.81 -3.56
C ASP A 84 12.18 -6.89 -2.55
N VAL A 85 11.98 -5.79 -1.82
CA VAL A 85 10.77 -5.59 -1.00
C VAL A 85 9.80 -4.71 -1.75
N VAL A 86 8.58 -5.21 -1.94
CA VAL A 86 7.51 -4.55 -2.68
C VAL A 86 6.40 -4.13 -1.73
N PHE A 87 6.08 -2.83 -1.75
CA PHE A 87 4.92 -2.25 -1.10
C PHE A 87 3.84 -2.04 -2.14
N TYR A 88 2.74 -2.76 -2.02
CA TYR A 88 1.55 -2.53 -2.82
C TYR A 88 0.44 -1.92 -1.98
N PHE A 89 -0.19 -0.89 -2.53
CA PHE A 89 -1.37 -0.27 -1.97
C PHE A 89 -2.49 -0.28 -3.00
N GLU A 90 -3.70 -0.67 -2.59
CA GLU A 90 -4.92 -0.47 -3.36
C GLU A 90 -6.08 -0.05 -2.43
N ASP A 91 -6.74 1.03 -2.83
CA ASP A 91 -8.00 1.45 -2.23
C ASP A 91 -9.18 0.67 -2.83
N LEU A 92 -9.88 -0.11 -2.01
CA LEU A 92 -11.09 -0.85 -2.41
C LEU A 92 -12.39 -0.19 -1.91
N SER A 93 -12.33 1.04 -1.39
CA SER A 93 -13.47 1.73 -0.78
C SER A 93 -14.53 2.16 -1.79
N SER A 94 -14.14 2.45 -3.04
CA SER A 94 -15.04 2.95 -4.07
C SER A 94 -14.74 2.34 -5.45
N GLY A 95 -15.79 1.89 -6.14
CA GLY A 95 -15.70 0.99 -7.29
C GLY A 95 -14.71 1.40 -8.39
N ILE A 96 -14.86 2.58 -8.98
CA ILE A 96 -14.09 3.01 -10.18
C ILE A 96 -12.88 3.90 -9.79
N GLN A 97 -12.82 4.40 -8.56
CA GLN A 97 -11.73 5.31 -8.18
C GLN A 97 -10.44 4.53 -7.91
N LYS A 98 -10.48 3.45 -7.12
CA LYS A 98 -9.37 2.52 -6.85
C LYS A 98 -7.94 3.03 -7.10
N PRO A 99 -7.50 4.11 -6.41
CA PRO A 99 -6.10 4.47 -6.45
C PRO A 99 -5.27 3.29 -5.95
N SER A 100 -4.28 2.91 -6.75
CA SER A 100 -3.26 1.97 -6.35
C SER A 100 -1.89 2.55 -6.67
N PHE A 101 -0.88 2.09 -5.95
CA PHE A 101 0.50 2.35 -6.30
C PHE A 101 1.39 1.23 -5.78
N HIS A 102 2.56 1.08 -6.38
CA HIS A 102 3.61 0.22 -5.88
C HIS A 102 4.90 0.98 -5.65
N ILE A 103 5.64 0.55 -4.63
CA ILE A 103 7.02 0.97 -4.37
C ILE A 103 7.87 -0.29 -4.27
N THR A 104 8.88 -0.39 -5.11
CA THR A 104 9.88 -1.45 -5.03
C THR A 104 11.17 -0.87 -4.47
N ILE A 105 11.61 -1.38 -3.31
CA ILE A 105 12.94 -1.11 -2.77
C ILE A 105 13.83 -2.29 -3.18
N LYS A 106 14.88 -1.99 -3.95
CA LYS A 106 15.73 -3.01 -4.55
C LYS A 106 16.78 -3.54 -3.59
N ASP A 107 17.19 -4.79 -3.81
CA ASP A 107 18.34 -5.43 -3.16
C ASP A 107 18.28 -5.37 -1.62
N THR A 108 17.11 -5.59 -1.04
CA THR A 108 16.87 -5.55 0.42
C THR A 108 15.93 -6.66 0.89
N ASP A 109 16.00 -6.99 2.18
CA ASP A 109 15.03 -7.83 2.88
C ASP A 109 14.33 -7.06 4.02
N PHE A 110 13.31 -7.66 4.64
CA PHE A 110 12.57 -7.05 5.74
C PHE A 110 13.44 -6.73 6.96
N SER A 111 14.44 -7.57 7.24
CA SER A 111 15.37 -7.37 8.36
C SER A 111 16.39 -6.25 8.13
N SER A 112 16.62 -5.88 6.87
CA SER A 112 17.62 -4.91 6.43
C SER A 112 17.00 -3.59 5.96
N LEU A 113 15.68 -3.43 6.10
CA LEU A 113 15.00 -2.19 5.75
C LEU A 113 15.58 -1.01 6.55
N LEU A 114 16.10 -0.03 5.84
CA LEU A 114 16.46 1.26 6.40
C LEU A 114 15.20 2.00 6.87
N PRO A 115 15.30 2.85 7.91
CA PRO A 115 14.16 3.58 8.42
C PRO A 115 13.62 4.64 7.44
N GLU A 116 14.42 5.03 6.45
CA GLU A 116 14.09 6.09 5.50
C GLU A 116 14.71 5.82 4.12
N TYR A 117 13.94 6.11 3.05
CA TYR A 117 14.36 6.01 1.65
C TYR A 117 13.97 7.25 0.86
N ASN A 118 14.86 7.71 -0.02
CA ASN A 118 14.55 8.72 -1.03
C ASN A 118 13.99 8.07 -2.28
N LEU A 119 12.68 8.21 -2.50
CA LEU A 119 11.97 7.54 -3.60
C LEU A 119 12.36 8.06 -4.99
N ALA A 120 13.04 9.20 -5.10
CA ALA A 120 13.55 9.69 -6.38
C ALA A 120 14.76 8.89 -6.90
N ASP A 121 15.54 8.30 -5.99
CA ASP A 121 16.83 7.67 -6.32
C ASP A 121 16.81 6.15 -6.13
N THR A 122 16.04 5.66 -5.15
CA THR A 122 16.20 4.28 -4.64
C THR A 122 15.02 3.37 -4.91
N ALA A 123 13.95 3.86 -5.53
CA ALA A 123 12.73 3.10 -5.70
C ALA A 123 12.20 3.15 -7.12
N HIS A 124 11.61 2.04 -7.56
CA HIS A 124 10.67 2.07 -8.68
C HIS A 124 9.27 2.32 -8.12
N VAL A 125 8.61 3.35 -8.62
CA VAL A 125 7.28 3.75 -8.18
C VAL A 125 6.35 3.81 -9.38
N GLU A 126 5.29 3.03 -9.34
CA GLU A 126 4.18 3.14 -10.30
C GLU A 126 2.94 3.56 -9.53
N VAL A 127 2.23 4.52 -10.09
CA VAL A 127 0.92 4.92 -9.59
C VAL A 127 -0.11 4.57 -10.65
N SER A 128 -1.21 3.95 -10.21
CA SER A 128 -2.31 3.49 -11.05
C SER A 128 -2.63 4.45 -12.19
N CYS A 129 -2.65 3.86 -13.38
CA CYS A 129 -3.22 4.46 -14.57
C CYS A 129 -4.75 4.39 -14.47
N TYR A 130 -5.47 5.33 -15.09
CA TYR A 130 -6.93 5.36 -15.10
C TYR A 130 -7.60 5.60 -13.73
N GLN A 131 -7.08 6.58 -12.98
CA GLN A 131 -7.73 7.06 -11.77
C GLN A 131 -8.99 7.85 -12.12
N GLN A 132 -10.13 7.53 -11.52
CA GLN A 132 -11.29 8.42 -11.48
C GLN A 132 -11.34 9.21 -10.17
N PHE A 133 -11.57 10.52 -10.22
CA PHE A 133 -11.70 11.40 -9.06
C PHE A 133 -13.15 11.48 -8.56
N THR A 134 -13.34 12.10 -7.40
CA THR A 134 -14.67 12.33 -6.80
C THR A 134 -15.61 13.14 -7.68
N ASP A 135 -15.06 14.01 -8.53
CA ASP A 135 -15.81 14.81 -9.52
C ASP A 135 -15.97 14.11 -10.88
N THR A 136 -15.71 12.80 -10.95
CA THR A 136 -15.78 11.93 -12.14
C THR A 136 -14.71 12.15 -13.20
N THR A 137 -13.83 13.13 -13.03
CA THR A 137 -12.70 13.33 -13.96
C THR A 137 -11.71 12.18 -13.86
N LYS A 138 -10.90 11.97 -14.92
CA LYS A 138 -9.96 10.85 -14.98
C LYS A 138 -8.53 11.28 -15.31
N ALA A 139 -7.57 10.72 -14.57
CA ALA A 139 -6.14 10.78 -14.90
C ALA A 139 -5.70 9.44 -15.48
N TYR A 140 -5.05 9.48 -16.63
CA TYR A 140 -4.83 8.26 -17.42
C TYR A 140 -3.46 7.64 -17.20
N ARG A 141 -2.38 8.42 -17.11
CA ARG A 141 -1.04 7.87 -16.92
C ARG A 141 -0.13 8.84 -16.17
N THR A 142 0.60 8.29 -15.22
CA THR A 142 1.70 8.98 -14.56
C THR A 142 3.00 8.55 -15.21
N ASN A 143 3.95 9.48 -15.25
CA ASN A 143 5.31 9.11 -15.61
C ASN A 143 5.93 8.36 -14.44
N GLU A 144 6.66 7.28 -14.73
CA GLU A 144 7.33 6.46 -13.72
C GLU A 144 8.50 7.19 -13.04
N LYS A 145 8.95 8.34 -13.59
CA LYS A 145 10.04 9.11 -13.00
C LYS A 145 9.55 9.96 -11.82
N VAL A 146 9.82 9.50 -10.61
CA VAL A 146 9.62 10.27 -9.36
C VAL A 146 10.47 11.53 -9.37
N LYS A 147 9.86 12.69 -9.06
CA LYS A 147 10.57 13.96 -8.87
C LYS A 147 11.10 14.12 -7.45
N SER A 148 10.31 13.69 -6.47
CA SER A 148 10.64 13.74 -5.04
C SER A 148 9.76 12.77 -4.26
N GLY A 149 10.17 12.36 -3.08
CA GLY A 149 9.34 11.60 -2.17
C GLY A 149 10.18 10.89 -1.12
N THR A 150 9.62 10.72 0.08
CA THR A 150 10.31 10.01 1.16
C THR A 150 9.42 8.90 1.68
N LEU A 151 9.94 7.67 1.72
CA LEU A 151 9.33 6.56 2.46
C LEU A 151 10.01 6.46 3.83
N LYS A 152 9.23 6.60 4.90
CA LYS A 152 9.64 6.26 6.26
C LYS A 152 9.01 4.95 6.65
N ILE A 153 9.79 4.03 7.19
CA ILE A 153 9.32 2.69 7.52
C ILE A 153 9.95 2.16 8.79
N SER A 154 9.18 1.39 9.54
CA SER A 154 9.62 0.62 10.69
C SER A 154 9.05 -0.79 10.56
N TYR A 155 9.92 -1.79 10.60
CA TYR A 155 9.52 -3.19 10.58
C TYR A 155 9.60 -3.80 11.99
N ASN A 156 8.56 -4.54 12.36
CA ASN A 156 8.45 -5.24 13.62
C ASN A 156 8.60 -6.74 13.40
N ASN A 157 9.81 -7.26 13.62
CA ASN A 157 10.12 -8.68 13.47
C ASN A 157 9.23 -9.61 14.31
N LYS A 158 8.77 -9.16 15.49
CA LYS A 158 7.96 -10.00 16.39
C LYS A 158 6.59 -10.29 15.78
N TYR A 159 5.96 -9.27 15.19
CA TYR A 159 4.62 -9.39 14.62
C TYR A 159 4.62 -9.55 13.11
N LYS A 160 5.80 -9.51 12.48
CA LYS A 160 5.98 -9.45 11.02
C LYS A 160 5.14 -8.35 10.40
N THR A 161 5.19 -7.16 10.98
CA THR A 161 4.40 -6.01 10.53
C THR A 161 5.27 -4.80 10.19
N ALA A 162 4.86 -4.02 9.21
CA ALA A 162 5.43 -2.72 8.87
C ALA A 162 4.46 -1.59 9.23
N SER A 163 5.02 -0.50 9.76
CA SER A 163 4.37 0.80 9.87
C SER A 163 5.21 1.83 9.13
N GLY A 164 4.57 2.83 8.56
CA GLY A 164 5.30 3.83 7.79
C GLY A 164 4.46 4.94 7.22
N ALA A 165 5.13 5.80 6.47
CA ALA A 165 4.52 6.89 5.73
C ALA A 165 5.29 7.21 4.46
N ILE A 166 4.55 7.54 3.40
CA ILE A 166 5.06 8.18 2.21
C ILE A 166 4.72 9.65 2.30
N ILE A 167 5.75 10.49 2.22
CA ILE A 167 5.65 11.93 2.38
C ILE A 167 5.98 12.59 1.04
N ASN A 168 5.04 13.37 0.51
CA ASN A 168 5.23 14.23 -0.66
C ASN A 168 5.80 13.50 -1.89
N LEU A 169 5.36 12.26 -2.15
CA LEU A 169 5.70 11.56 -3.38
C LEU A 169 5.15 12.36 -4.56
N SER A 170 6.01 12.87 -5.44
CA SER A 170 5.65 13.69 -6.58
C SER A 170 6.07 13.01 -7.88
N THR A 171 5.12 12.84 -8.79
CA THR A 171 5.35 12.30 -10.14
C THR A 171 4.79 13.26 -11.20
N PRO A 172 5.44 13.36 -12.38
CA PRO A 172 4.83 14.04 -13.53
C PRO A 172 3.58 13.29 -13.99
N ILE A 173 2.60 14.04 -14.49
CA ILE A 173 1.44 13.47 -15.19
C ILE A 173 1.66 13.68 -16.68
N ASP A 174 1.69 12.58 -17.43
CA ASP A 174 1.94 12.64 -18.88
C ASP A 174 0.69 13.08 -19.65
N PHE A 175 -0.49 12.59 -19.26
CA PHE A 175 -1.76 12.95 -19.90
C PHE A 175 -2.96 12.86 -18.97
N TYR A 176 -3.85 13.83 -19.13
CA TYR A 176 -5.13 13.91 -18.43
C TYR A 176 -6.29 13.87 -19.41
N VAL A 177 -7.39 13.21 -19.02
CA VAL A 177 -8.58 13.00 -19.85
C VAL A 177 -9.83 13.29 -19.00
N PRO A 178 -10.19 14.58 -18.83
CA PRO A 178 -11.16 14.98 -17.83
C PRO A 178 -12.58 14.49 -18.09
N ASP A 179 -13.02 14.41 -19.35
CA ASP A 179 -14.44 14.23 -19.72
C ASP A 179 -14.68 12.99 -20.63
N ASP A 180 -13.80 11.99 -20.64
CA ASP A 180 -13.96 10.84 -21.56
C ASP A 180 -14.82 9.69 -21.00
N PRO A 181 -15.98 9.40 -21.62
CA PRO A 181 -16.80 8.25 -21.30
C PRO A 181 -16.24 6.91 -21.84
N GLN A 182 -15.21 6.88 -22.70
CA GLN A 182 -14.75 5.66 -23.37
C GLN A 182 -13.22 5.50 -23.48
N PRO A 183 -12.60 4.53 -22.77
CA PRO A 183 -11.14 4.42 -22.67
C PRO A 183 -10.35 4.09 -23.93
N ASN A 184 -11.02 3.81 -25.04
CA ASN A 184 -10.41 3.32 -26.27
C ASN A 184 -10.52 4.33 -27.44
N ARG A 185 -11.05 5.54 -27.21
CA ARG A 185 -11.08 6.60 -28.21
C ARG A 185 -10.39 7.84 -27.67
N ILE A 186 -9.08 7.87 -27.88
CA ILE A 186 -8.31 9.10 -27.77
C ILE A 186 -8.82 10.08 -28.84
N LEU A 187 -9.83 10.86 -28.49
CA LEU A 187 -10.31 11.93 -29.38
C LEU A 187 -9.25 13.05 -29.38
N PRO A 188 -8.82 13.53 -30.56
CA PRO A 188 -8.01 14.74 -30.64
C PRO A 188 -8.83 15.90 -30.07
N GLY A 189 -8.51 16.31 -28.83
CA GLY A 189 -9.27 17.31 -28.07
C GLY A 189 -9.54 16.94 -26.60
N VAL A 190 -9.32 15.70 -26.16
CA VAL A 190 -9.52 15.28 -24.76
C VAL A 190 -8.20 14.91 -24.05
N LEU A 191 -7.09 14.86 -24.79
CA LEU A 191 -5.75 14.73 -24.22
C LEU A 191 -5.20 16.11 -23.90
N ILE A 192 -5.01 16.38 -22.62
CA ILE A 192 -4.23 17.53 -22.16
C ILE A 192 -2.80 17.04 -21.93
N LEU A 193 -1.89 17.43 -22.84
CA LEU A 193 -0.49 17.01 -22.83
C LEU A 193 0.39 17.97 -22.01
N GLU A 194 1.44 17.38 -21.43
CA GLU A 194 2.57 17.94 -20.67
C GLU A 194 2.68 19.47 -20.58
N GLY A 195 2.13 20.08 -19.53
CA GLY A 195 2.50 21.44 -19.10
C GLY A 195 3.21 21.51 -17.76
N GLY A 196 3.90 20.44 -17.32
CA GLY A 196 4.48 20.41 -15.97
C GLY A 196 3.47 20.05 -14.88
N SER A 197 2.33 19.47 -15.26
CA SER A 197 1.37 18.82 -14.35
C SER A 197 2.06 17.86 -13.38
N THR A 198 1.54 17.78 -12.16
CA THR A 198 2.12 16.96 -11.09
C THR A 198 1.04 16.21 -10.33
N ARG A 199 1.32 14.94 -10.05
CA ARG A 199 0.63 14.16 -9.03
C ARG A 199 1.44 14.22 -7.74
N THR A 200 0.74 14.33 -6.63
CA THR A 200 1.29 14.20 -5.29
C THR A 200 0.54 13.14 -4.51
N VAL A 201 1.26 12.26 -3.84
CA VAL A 201 0.72 11.17 -3.03
C VAL A 201 1.29 11.25 -1.61
N SER A 202 0.41 11.09 -0.64
CA SER A 202 0.75 10.87 0.77
C SER A 202 0.04 9.62 1.27
N LEU A 203 0.78 8.76 1.97
CA LEU A 203 0.23 7.58 2.62
C LEU A 203 0.74 7.54 4.05
N LYS A 204 -0.10 7.17 5.01
CA LYS A 204 0.33 6.66 6.31
C LYS A 204 -0.28 5.30 6.53
N PHE A 205 0.48 4.33 7.03
CA PHE A 205 0.00 3.00 7.31
C PHE A 205 0.61 2.48 8.60
N ASP A 206 -0.16 1.66 9.31
CA ASP A 206 0.24 1.06 10.57
C ASP A 206 -0.07 -0.43 10.58
N SER A 207 0.90 -1.22 11.05
CA SER A 207 0.77 -2.65 11.34
C SER A 207 0.39 -3.54 10.14
N VAL A 208 0.79 -3.16 8.92
CA VAL A 208 0.59 -3.96 7.71
C VAL A 208 1.42 -5.23 7.81
N ARG A 209 0.82 -6.41 7.63
CA ARG A 209 1.54 -7.69 7.69
C ARG A 209 2.41 -7.90 6.44
N SER A 210 3.60 -8.47 6.62
CA SER A 210 4.30 -9.11 5.50
C SER A 210 3.67 -10.47 5.26
N ASP A 211 3.30 -10.73 4.01
CA ASP A 211 2.88 -12.05 3.56
C ASP A 211 4.15 -12.84 3.20
N ASP A 212 5.00 -13.09 4.19
CA ASP A 212 6.09 -14.06 4.07
C ASP A 212 5.46 -15.47 4.06
N LEU A 213 5.19 -16.00 2.85
CA LEU A 213 4.88 -17.41 2.59
C LEU A 213 6.12 -18.30 2.72
#